data_AF-A0A431IEY0-F1
#
_entry.id   AF-A0A431IEY0-F1
#
_cell.length_a   1.000
_cell.length_b   1.000
_cell.length_c   1.000
_cell.angle_alpha   90.00
_cell.angle_beta   90.00
_cell.angle_gamma   90.00
#
_symmetry.space_group_name_H-M   'P 1'
#
loop_
_entity.id
_entity.type
_entity.pdbx_description
1 polymer ?
#
loop_
_entity_poly.entity_id
_entity_poly.type
_entity_poly.pdbx_seq_one_letter_code
_entity_poly.pdbx_strand_id
1 'polypeptide(L)'
;MGFGSIWHWLIVLLIVLVVFGAKKLRNVGSDLGAAVKGFKDAMAENDNKPETPAQPAEPPKPAGSIEHGRVIEGQATREHDREPPKV
;
A
#
# COMPACT_ATOMS: atom_id res chain seq x y z
N MET A 1 26.47 -38.12 -6.59
CA MET A 1 25.16 -38.09 -7.27
C MET A 1 24.35 -36.95 -6.66
N GLY A 2 24.65 -35.71 -7.09
CA GLY A 2 24.21 -34.49 -6.40
C GLY A 2 22.87 -33.99 -6.94
N PHE A 3 21.78 -34.35 -6.27
CA PHE A 3 20.43 -33.87 -6.55
C PHE A 3 20.21 -32.38 -6.15
N GLY A 4 21.29 -31.60 -5.98
CA GLY A 4 21.27 -30.35 -5.23
C GLY A 4 22.17 -29.26 -5.78
N SER A 5 22.47 -29.25 -7.09
CA SER A 5 23.15 -28.10 -7.69
C SER A 5 22.16 -26.94 -7.73
N ILE A 6 22.50 -25.81 -7.10
CA ILE A 6 21.74 -24.55 -7.11
C ILE A 6 21.31 -24.16 -8.53
N TRP A 7 22.11 -24.55 -9.53
CA TRP A 7 21.79 -24.39 -10.96
C TRP A 7 20.48 -25.06 -11.38
N HIS A 8 20.14 -26.24 -10.85
CA HIS A 8 18.87 -26.91 -11.17
C HIS A 8 17.68 -26.09 -10.69
N TRP A 9 17.74 -25.56 -9.46
CA TRP A 9 16.67 -24.72 -8.91
C TRP A 9 16.48 -23.42 -9.69
N LEU A 10 17.56 -22.82 -10.22
CA LEU A 10 17.47 -21.64 -11.09
C LEU A 10 16.76 -21.96 -12.42
N ILE A 11 17.08 -23.09 -13.07
CA ILE A 11 16.39 -23.52 -14.29
C ILE A 11 14.91 -23.81 -14.00
N VAL A 12 14.59 -24.51 -12.91
CA VAL A 12 13.21 -24.83 -12.56
C VAL A 12 12.41 -23.57 -12.28
N LEU A 13 12.97 -22.61 -11.53
CA LEU A 13 12.33 -21.32 -11.25
C LEU A 13 12.01 -20.57 -12.56
N LEU A 14 12.95 -20.56 -13.51
CA LEU A 14 12.76 -19.93 -14.81
C LEU A 14 11.60 -20.58 -15.58
N ILE A 15 11.53 -21.90 -15.61
CA ILE A 15 10.44 -22.62 -16.29
C ILE A 15 9.09 -22.31 -15.64
N VAL A 16 9.01 -22.32 -14.31
CA VAL A 16 7.78 -21.97 -13.58
C VAL A 16 7.33 -20.54 -13.92
N LEU A 17 8.25 -19.58 -13.96
CA LEU A 17 7.98 -18.20 -14.37
C LEU A 17 7.44 -18.09 -15.80
N VAL A 18 7.95 -18.90 -16.73
CA VAL A 18 7.51 -18.92 -18.14
C VAL A 18 6.12 -19.56 -18.27
N VAL A 19 5.86 -20.67 -17.58
CA VAL A 19 4.57 -21.38 -17.64
C VAL A 19 3.45 -20.59 -16.98
N PHE A 20 3.69 -20.04 -15.79
CA PHE A 20 2.69 -19.27 -15.06
C PHE A 20 2.61 -17.81 -15.53
N GLY A 21 3.68 -17.30 -16.14
CA GLY A 21 3.86 -15.90 -16.49
C GLY A 21 4.15 -15.01 -15.27
N ALA A 22 5.04 -14.04 -15.44
CA ALA A 22 5.40 -13.10 -14.37
C ALA A 22 4.21 -12.30 -13.82
N LYS A 23 3.18 -12.06 -14.65
CA LYS A 23 1.98 -11.30 -14.24
C LYS A 23 1.13 -12.03 -13.21
N LYS A 24 0.97 -13.35 -13.36
CA LYS A 24 0.20 -14.18 -12.43
C LYS A 24 0.99 -14.36 -11.13
N LEU A 25 2.28 -14.68 -11.25
CA LEU A 25 3.17 -14.85 -10.10
C LEU A 25 3.34 -13.56 -9.29
N ARG A 26 3.34 -12.38 -9.92
CA ARG A 26 3.38 -11.09 -9.22
C ARG A 26 2.10 -10.79 -8.45
N ASN A 27 0.94 -11.15 -8.99
CA ASN A 27 -0.33 -10.89 -8.31
C ASN A 27 -0.43 -11.70 -7.01
N VAL A 28 -0.29 -13.03 -7.08
CA VAL A 28 -0.28 -13.90 -5.88
C VAL A 28 0.98 -13.72 -5.03
N GLY A 29 2.12 -13.43 -5.64
CA GLY A 29 3.39 -13.20 -4.94
C GLY A 29 3.41 -11.88 -4.17
N SER A 30 2.63 -10.87 -4.58
CA SER A 30 2.50 -9.62 -3.82
C SER A 30 1.75 -9.85 -2.51
N ASP A 31 0.65 -10.60 -2.55
CA ASP A 31 -0.15 -10.91 -1.35
C ASP A 31 0.62 -11.82 -0.38
N LEU A 32 1.22 -12.90 -0.89
CA LEU A 32 2.08 -13.77 -0.09
C LEU A 32 3.33 -13.03 0.40
N GLY A 33 3.92 -12.18 -0.43
CA GLY A 33 5.10 -11.39 -0.09
C GLY A 33 4.82 -10.39 1.02
N ALA A 34 3.65 -9.74 1.03
CA ALA A 34 3.24 -8.84 2.10
C ALA A 34 3.09 -9.58 3.44
N ALA A 35 2.48 -10.77 3.43
CA ALA A 35 2.33 -11.59 4.63
C ALA A 35 3.68 -12.05 5.19
N VAL A 36 4.59 -12.52 4.32
CA VAL A 36 5.94 -12.94 4.72
C VAL A 36 6.80 -11.76 5.17
N LYS A 37 6.62 -10.57 4.55
CA LYS A 37 7.32 -9.35 4.96
C LYS A 37 6.94 -8.93 6.37
N GLY A 38 5.65 -8.88 6.70
CA GLY A 38 5.20 -8.56 8.07
C GLY A 38 5.69 -9.57 9.11
N PHE A 39 5.76 -10.85 8.75
CA PHE A 39 6.35 -11.87 9.62
C PHE A 39 7.85 -11.66 9.85
N LYS A 40 8.61 -11.33 8.79
CA LYS A 40 10.05 -11.05 8.92
C LYS A 40 10.30 -9.78 9.73
N ASP A 41 9.52 -8.74 9.49
CA ASP A 41 9.64 -7.46 10.21
C ASP A 41 9.31 -7.64 11.70
N ALA A 42 8.26 -8.39 12.04
CA ALA A 42 7.92 -8.72 13.43
C ALA A 42 8.97 -9.60 14.12
N MET A 43 9.58 -10.54 13.40
CA MET A 43 10.68 -11.36 13.92
C MET A 43 11.95 -10.53 14.12
N ALA A 44 12.23 -9.59 13.23
CA ALA A 44 13.36 -8.68 13.35
C ALA A 44 13.18 -7.65 14.49
N GLU A 45 11.94 -7.19 14.72
CA GLU A 45 11.60 -6.29 15.84
C GLU A 45 11.74 -6.98 17.21
N ASN A 46 11.56 -8.31 17.27
CA ASN A 46 11.82 -9.08 18.49
C ASN A 46 13.32 -9.20 18.81
N ASP A 47 14.16 -9.24 17.77
CA ASP A 47 15.61 -9.36 17.89
C ASP A 47 16.30 -7.99 18.14
N ASN A 48 15.67 -6.88 17.74
CA ASN A 48 16.19 -5.51 17.91
C ASN A 48 15.09 -4.53 18.36
N LYS A 49 15.03 -4.19 19.65
CA LYS A 49 14.32 -3.00 20.16
C LYS A 49 15.33 -1.99 20.72
N PRO A 50 15.21 -0.68 20.38
CA PRO A 50 14.20 0.15 21.02
C PRO A 50 13.24 0.89 20.05
N GLU A 51 11.96 0.79 20.43
CA GLU A 51 10.80 1.71 20.29
C GLU A 51 10.75 2.78 19.16
N THR A 52 9.95 2.58 18.09
CA THR A 52 9.13 3.65 17.44
C THR A 52 8.17 3.10 16.37
N PRO A 53 6.97 3.70 16.20
CA PRO A 53 5.76 3.00 15.78
C PRO A 53 5.66 2.76 14.27
N ALA A 54 4.98 1.68 13.94
CA ALA A 54 4.53 1.30 12.60
C ALA A 54 4.04 2.52 11.78
N GLN A 55 4.69 2.77 10.65
CA GLN A 55 4.20 3.67 9.62
C GLN A 55 2.88 3.10 9.05
N PRO A 56 1.77 3.84 9.12
CA PRO A 56 0.56 3.48 8.39
C PRO A 56 0.87 3.46 6.90
N ALA A 57 0.46 2.39 6.22
CA ALA A 57 0.49 2.30 4.76
C ALA A 57 -0.22 3.53 4.16
N GLU A 58 0.56 4.43 3.55
CA GLU A 58 0.05 5.57 2.79
C GLU A 58 -0.74 5.02 1.59
N PRO A 59 -2.04 5.35 1.43
CA PRO A 59 -2.77 5.00 0.22
C PRO A 59 -2.14 5.72 -0.99
N PRO A 60 -2.05 5.07 -2.16
CA PRO A 60 -1.43 5.68 -3.33
C PRO A 60 -2.21 6.93 -3.72
N LYS A 61 -1.56 8.10 -3.64
CA LYS A 61 -2.08 9.37 -4.17
C LYS A 61 -2.46 9.17 -5.64
N PRO A 62 -3.73 9.34 -6.04
CA PRO A 62 -4.08 9.35 -7.45
C PRO A 62 -3.45 10.61 -8.08
N ALA A 63 -2.51 10.37 -9.00
CA ALA A 63 -2.08 11.38 -9.95
C ALA A 63 -3.28 11.75 -10.82
N GLY A 64 -3.76 12.98 -10.67
CA GLY A 64 -4.91 13.49 -11.40
C GLY A 64 -5.33 14.85 -10.84
N SER A 65 -4.54 15.87 -11.14
CA SER A 65 -4.93 17.27 -10.97
C SER A 65 -6.15 17.55 -11.83
N ILE A 66 -7.35 17.41 -11.27
CA ILE A 66 -8.57 17.95 -11.86
C ILE A 66 -8.61 19.44 -11.52
N GLU A 67 -8.10 20.19 -12.47
CA GLU A 67 -8.56 21.49 -12.97
C GLU A 67 -9.63 22.23 -12.13
N HIS A 68 -9.26 23.43 -11.67
CA HIS A 68 -10.18 24.46 -11.23
C HIS A 68 -11.20 24.77 -12.33
N GLY A 69 -12.45 24.36 -12.14
CA GLY A 69 -13.54 24.59 -13.09
C GLY A 69 -14.86 24.87 -12.40
N ARG A 70 -15.03 26.13 -11.96
CA ARG A 70 -16.27 26.92 -12.10
C ARG A 70 -17.57 26.38 -11.44
N VAL A 71 -18.11 27.20 -10.55
CA VAL A 71 -19.55 27.42 -10.24
C VAL A 71 -20.38 26.26 -9.69
N ILE A 72 -20.55 26.22 -8.36
CA ILE A 72 -21.90 26.01 -7.83
C ILE A 72 -22.12 26.89 -6.59
N GLU A 73 -22.81 27.98 -6.88
CA GLU A 73 -23.46 28.93 -6.00
C GLU A 73 -24.32 28.21 -4.96
N GLY A 74 -23.83 28.17 -3.72
CA GLY A 74 -24.55 27.70 -2.54
C GLY A 74 -24.68 28.82 -1.50
N GLN A 75 -25.00 30.04 -1.95
CA GLN A 75 -25.58 31.07 -1.07
C GLN A 75 -27.03 30.65 -0.78
N ALA A 76 -27.20 29.74 0.17
CA ALA A 76 -28.50 29.40 0.74
C ALA A 76 -28.40 29.50 2.26
N THR A 77 -28.94 30.59 2.79
CA THR A 77 -29.51 30.72 4.13
C THR A 77 -28.64 30.25 5.30
N ARG A 78 -27.91 31.20 5.88
CA ARG A 78 -27.78 31.27 7.34
C ARG A 78 -28.39 32.58 7.84
N GLU A 79 -29.71 32.66 7.69
CA GLU A 79 -30.56 33.45 8.59
C GLU A 79 -30.70 32.64 9.89
N HIS A 80 -29.68 32.67 10.74
CA HIS A 80 -29.78 32.21 12.13
C HIS A 80 -28.56 32.67 12.92
N ASP A 81 -28.50 33.94 13.29
CA ASP A 81 -28.41 34.29 14.71
C ASP A 81 -28.61 35.80 14.86
N ARG A 82 -29.58 36.16 15.68
CA ARG A 82 -29.89 37.54 16.01
C ARG A 82 -28.88 37.97 17.06
N GLU A 83 -28.05 38.94 16.72
CA GLU A 83 -27.73 39.95 17.72
C GLU A 83 -27.74 41.32 17.04
N PRO A 84 -28.34 42.31 17.71
CA PRO A 84 -27.41 43.26 18.30
C PRO A 84 -27.67 43.51 19.79
N PRO A 85 -26.60 43.74 20.57
CA PRO A 85 -26.70 44.32 21.89
C PRO A 85 -27.01 45.82 21.75
N LYS A 86 -27.87 46.35 22.64
CA LYS A 86 -27.68 47.60 23.42
C LYS A 86 -29.00 48.24 23.90
N VAL A 87 -28.86 48.81 25.11
CA VAL A 87 -29.59 49.92 25.78
C VAL A 87 -31.03 49.70 26.26
#